data_AF-A0A970LVG9-F1
#
_entry.id   AF-A0A970LVG9-F1
#
_cell.length_a   1.000
_cell.length_b   1.000
_cell.length_c   1.000
_cell.angle_alpha   90.00
_cell.angle_beta   90.00
_cell.angle_gamma   90.00
#
_symmetry.space_group_name_H-M   'P 1'
#
loop_
_entity.id
_entity.type
_entity.pdbx_description
1 polymer ?
#
loop_
_entity_poly.entity_id
_entity_poly.type
_entity_poly.pdbx_seq_one_letter_code
_entity_poly.pdbx_strand_id
1 'polypeptide(L)'
;MKKDIKLYDMFFPFVFLLEKPLIWLIVFPVNLAINFMVVAITMKFLKTAEILKAVKKILLKVTLFGIAADIIGSGILVTVKYLCESNAGESESRLVKNIAEHILSNPFANVFAFLTVLIVIGVSGVLIYYWDYNFAFKGLDIETKKRKKLALVIAIITSPYMLFIPSFWFYTVLS
;
A
#
# COMPACT_ATOMS: atom_id res chain seq x y z
N MET A 1 -11.42 27.18 -21.60
CA MET A 1 -11.80 25.76 -21.70
C MET A 1 -11.77 25.17 -20.30
N LYS A 2 -12.88 24.64 -19.80
CA LYS A 2 -12.84 23.84 -18.56
C LYS A 2 -11.93 22.65 -18.87
N LYS A 3 -10.80 22.54 -18.17
CA LYS A 3 -10.10 21.25 -18.10
C LYS A 3 -11.10 20.33 -17.42
N ASP A 4 -11.77 19.51 -18.21
CA ASP A 4 -12.38 18.29 -17.68
C ASP A 4 -11.21 17.54 -17.05
N ILE A 5 -11.04 17.69 -15.74
CA ILE A 5 -10.21 16.81 -14.95
C ILE A 5 -10.89 15.47 -15.13
N LYS A 6 -10.39 14.70 -16.09
CA LYS A 6 -10.80 13.34 -16.33
C LYS A 6 -10.59 12.64 -14.99
N LEU A 7 -11.70 12.23 -14.36
CA LEU A 7 -11.73 11.41 -13.14
C LEU A 7 -10.67 10.29 -13.19
N TYR A 8 -10.37 9.82 -14.41
CA TYR A 8 -9.35 8.85 -14.81
C TYR A 8 -7.91 9.12 -14.33
N ASP A 9 -7.50 10.36 -14.09
CA ASP A 9 -6.12 10.68 -13.63
C ASP A 9 -5.93 10.57 -12.10
N MET A 10 -7.01 10.28 -11.35
CA MET A 10 -7.02 10.11 -9.89
C MET A 10 -6.96 8.65 -9.42
N PHE A 11 -6.85 7.70 -10.35
CA PHE A 11 -7.03 6.27 -10.05
C PHE A 11 -5.76 5.61 -9.51
N PHE A 12 -5.69 5.53 -8.17
CA PHE A 12 -4.78 4.66 -7.46
C PHE A 12 -5.44 4.13 -6.18
N PRO A 13 -5.17 2.88 -5.77
CA PRO A 13 -6.18 2.01 -5.17
C PRO A 13 -6.84 2.63 -3.94
N PHE A 14 -6.10 3.26 -3.03
CA PHE A 14 -6.71 3.73 -1.78
C PHE A 14 -7.41 5.09 -1.87
N VAL A 15 -6.96 6.02 -2.72
CA VAL A 15 -7.64 7.32 -2.91
C VAL A 15 -8.97 7.12 -3.65
N PHE A 16 -8.98 6.23 -4.65
CA PHE A 16 -10.23 5.82 -5.31
C PHE A 16 -11.19 5.06 -4.38
N LEU A 17 -10.68 4.20 -3.49
CA LEU A 17 -11.51 3.51 -2.51
C LEU A 17 -12.20 4.46 -1.52
N LEU A 18 -11.58 5.61 -1.21
CA LEU A 18 -12.22 6.65 -0.38
C LEU A 18 -13.41 7.31 -1.10
N GLU A 19 -13.36 7.44 -2.43
CA GLU A 19 -14.49 7.98 -3.21
C GLU A 19 -15.68 7.02 -3.27
N LYS A 20 -15.43 5.71 -3.30
CA LYS A 20 -16.46 4.66 -3.36
C LYS A 20 -16.49 3.83 -2.06
N PRO A 21 -17.15 4.33 -0.99
CA PRO A 21 -17.12 3.70 0.33
C PRO A 21 -17.62 2.25 0.34
N LEU A 22 -18.51 1.87 -0.59
CA LEU A 22 -19.00 0.49 -0.72
C LEU A 22 -17.91 -0.52 -1.07
N ILE A 23 -16.83 -0.12 -1.75
CA ILE A 23 -15.75 -1.06 -2.12
C ILE A 23 -14.97 -1.53 -0.87
N TRP A 24 -14.98 -0.75 0.21
CA TRP A 24 -14.40 -1.18 1.49
C TRP A 24 -15.04 -2.46 2.06
N LEU A 25 -16.31 -2.74 1.70
CA LEU A 25 -16.97 -4.01 2.07
C LEU A 25 -16.28 -5.24 1.47
N ILE A 26 -15.53 -5.08 0.39
CA ILE A 26 -14.76 -6.16 -0.26
C ILE A 26 -13.29 -6.08 0.15
N VAL A 27 -12.70 -4.89 0.11
CA VAL A 27 -11.27 -4.67 0.40
C VAL A 27 -10.92 -5.05 1.84
N PHE A 28 -11.79 -4.72 2.79
CA PHE A 28 -11.51 -5.03 4.20
C PHE A 28 -11.49 -6.55 4.46
N PRO A 29 -12.50 -7.35 4.04
CA PRO A 29 -12.43 -8.81 4.16
C PRO A 29 -11.25 -9.46 3.41
N VAL A 30 -10.92 -8.98 2.21
CA VAL A 30 -9.78 -9.50 1.45
C VAL A 30 -8.46 -9.26 2.18
N ASN A 31 -8.24 -8.03 2.67
CA ASN A 31 -7.05 -7.72 3.47
C ASN A 31 -7.01 -8.51 4.79
N LEU A 32 -8.16 -8.68 5.45
CA LEU A 32 -8.26 -9.51 6.65
C LEU A 32 -7.86 -10.97 6.36
N ALA A 33 -8.29 -11.53 5.21
CA ALA A 33 -7.94 -12.88 4.79
C ALA A 33 -6.45 -13.02 4.47
N ILE A 34 -5.88 -12.06 3.72
CA ILE A 34 -4.44 -12.04 3.41
C ILE A 34 -3.62 -11.97 4.71
N ASN A 35 -3.95 -11.04 5.61
CA ASN A 35 -3.25 -10.91 6.89
C ASN A 35 -3.39 -12.16 7.75
N PHE A 36 -4.57 -12.79 7.77
CA PHE A 36 -4.76 -14.07 8.46
C PHE A 36 -3.79 -15.13 7.91
N MET A 37 -3.74 -15.29 6.59
CA MET A 37 -2.85 -16.26 5.93
C MET A 37 -1.38 -15.97 6.24
N VAL A 38 -0.94 -14.73 6.02
CA VAL A 38 0.46 -14.33 6.21
C VAL A 38 0.90 -14.51 7.67
N VAL A 39 0.10 -14.05 8.64
CA VAL A 39 0.41 -14.19 10.06
C VAL A 39 0.44 -15.66 10.46
N ALA A 40 -0.59 -16.45 10.08
CA ALA A 40 -0.69 -17.85 10.47
C ALA A 40 0.46 -18.69 9.89
N ILE A 41 0.77 -18.50 8.59
CA ILE A 41 1.88 -19.18 7.92
C ILE A 41 3.21 -18.80 8.56
N THR A 42 3.45 -17.51 8.80
CA THR A 42 4.70 -17.04 9.42
C THR A 42 4.87 -17.59 10.83
N MET A 43 3.81 -17.58 11.65
CA MET A 43 3.85 -18.17 13.00
C MET A 43 4.09 -19.68 12.99
N LYS A 44 3.54 -20.40 11.99
CA LYS A 44 3.81 -21.83 11.78
C LYS A 44 5.29 -22.08 11.50
N PHE A 45 5.90 -21.28 10.62
CA PHE A 45 7.35 -21.37 10.35
C PHE A 45 8.22 -20.98 11.55
N LEU A 46 7.76 -20.04 12.38
CA LEU A 46 8.43 -19.64 13.62
C LEU A 46 8.22 -20.62 14.79
N LYS A 47 7.47 -21.72 14.58
CA LYS A 47 7.14 -22.74 15.59
C LYS A 47 6.56 -22.13 16.87
N THR A 48 5.58 -21.23 16.71
CA THR A 48 4.88 -20.60 17.83
C THR A 48 3.69 -21.47 18.25
N ALA A 49 3.48 -21.66 19.55
CA ALA A 49 2.30 -22.34 20.07
C ALA A 49 1.05 -21.44 19.95
N GLU A 50 -0.15 -22.04 20.01
CA GLU A 50 -1.44 -21.33 20.02
C GLU A 50 -1.65 -20.32 18.87
N ILE A 51 -1.24 -20.66 17.64
CA ILE A 51 -1.26 -19.77 16.45
C ILE A 51 -2.61 -19.07 16.28
N LEU A 52 -3.73 -19.80 16.32
CA LEU A 52 -5.06 -19.22 16.09
C LEU A 52 -5.43 -18.15 17.13
N LYS A 53 -5.04 -18.34 18.39
CA LYS A 53 -5.29 -17.38 19.48
C LYS A 53 -4.43 -16.14 19.29
N ALA A 54 -3.15 -16.31 18.92
CA ALA A 54 -2.25 -15.22 18.60
C ALA A 54 -2.74 -14.40 17.39
N VAL A 55 -3.16 -15.08 16.32
CA VAL A 55 -3.72 -14.45 15.11
C VAL A 55 -4.97 -13.64 15.47
N LYS A 56 -5.98 -14.24 16.12
CA LYS A 56 -7.21 -13.53 16.51
C LYS A 56 -6.94 -12.26 17.34
N LYS A 57 -5.92 -12.29 18.20
CA LYS A 57 -5.53 -11.16 19.05
C LYS A 57 -5.00 -9.95 18.26
N ILE A 58 -4.30 -10.19 17.16
CA ILE A 58 -3.56 -9.15 16.42
C ILE A 58 -4.15 -8.85 15.05
N LEU A 59 -4.95 -9.75 14.48
CA LEU A 59 -5.41 -9.72 13.09
C LEU A 59 -6.06 -8.38 12.71
N LEU A 60 -6.96 -7.87 13.56
CA LEU A 60 -7.64 -6.61 13.31
C LEU A 60 -6.65 -5.43 13.31
N LYS A 61 -5.69 -5.42 14.24
CA LYS A 61 -4.69 -4.34 14.33
C LYS A 61 -3.75 -4.36 13.13
N VAL A 62 -3.22 -5.52 12.76
CA VAL A 62 -2.37 -5.69 11.58
C VAL A 62 -3.09 -5.21 10.33
N THR A 63 -4.37 -5.58 10.19
CA THR A 63 -5.18 -5.17 9.03
C THR A 63 -5.41 -3.66 8.98
N LEU A 64 -5.74 -3.04 10.12
CA LEU A 64 -5.94 -1.59 10.18
C LEU A 64 -4.63 -0.81 9.94
N PHE A 65 -3.50 -1.27 10.48
CA PHE A 65 -2.21 -0.65 10.25
C PHE A 65 -1.73 -0.81 8.81
N GLY A 66 -1.95 -1.97 8.19
CA GLY A 66 -1.71 -2.19 6.76
C GLY A 66 -2.49 -1.18 5.91
N ILE A 67 -3.81 -1.13 6.10
CA ILE A 67 -4.68 -0.17 5.40
C ILE A 67 -4.23 1.28 5.61
N ALA A 68 -3.88 1.66 6.84
CA ALA A 68 -3.40 3.01 7.13
C ALA A 68 -2.09 3.33 6.39
N ALA A 69 -1.16 2.37 6.31
CA ALA A 69 0.12 2.54 5.62
C ALA A 69 -0.08 2.67 4.11
N ASP A 70 -1.06 1.96 3.57
CA ASP A 70 -1.39 2.01 2.15
C ASP A 70 -2.08 3.32 1.75
N ILE A 71 -2.95 3.86 2.62
CA ILE A 71 -3.55 5.19 2.45
C ILE A 71 -2.45 6.26 2.46
N ILE A 72 -1.51 6.19 3.41
CA ILE A 72 -0.38 7.13 3.46
C ILE A 72 0.47 7.03 2.19
N GLY A 73 0.84 5.81 1.78
CA GLY A 73 1.63 5.60 0.57
C GLY A 73 0.95 6.16 -0.67
N SER A 74 -0.34 5.87 -0.84
CA SER A 74 -1.15 6.40 -1.95
C SER A 74 -1.25 7.94 -1.90
N GLY A 75 -1.44 8.51 -0.71
CA GLY A 75 -1.46 9.95 -0.50
C GLY A 75 -0.13 10.63 -0.86
N ILE A 76 1.01 9.98 -0.55
CA ILE A 76 2.33 10.48 -0.97
C ILE A 76 2.42 10.52 -2.49
N LEU A 77 2.01 9.47 -3.21
CA LEU A 77 2.10 9.45 -4.68
C LEU A 77 1.20 10.48 -5.35
N VAL A 78 -0.02 10.66 -4.85
CA VAL A 78 -0.92 11.72 -5.33
C VAL A 78 -0.31 13.10 -5.08
N THR A 79 0.29 13.31 -3.90
CA THR A 79 0.98 14.57 -3.58
C THR A 79 2.17 14.80 -4.51
N VAL A 80 2.99 13.79 -4.75
CA VAL A 80 4.14 13.88 -5.67
C VAL A 80 3.67 14.24 -7.09
N LYS A 81 2.64 13.56 -7.61
CA LYS A 81 2.06 13.88 -8.92
C LYS A 81 1.61 15.34 -8.99
N TYR A 82 0.83 15.79 -8.00
CA TYR A 82 0.32 17.15 -7.97
C TYR A 82 1.44 18.20 -7.88
N LEU A 83 2.46 17.96 -7.05
CA LEU A 83 3.62 18.85 -6.94
C LEU A 83 4.42 18.93 -8.25
N CYS A 84 4.59 17.80 -8.95
CA CYS A 84 5.24 17.78 -10.25
C CYS A 84 4.41 18.51 -11.31
N GLU A 85 3.08 18.41 -11.27
CA GLU A 85 2.18 19.11 -12.20
C GLU A 85 2.08 20.62 -11.90
N SER A 86 2.10 21.02 -10.63
CA SER A 86 1.96 22.42 -10.22
C SER A 86 3.22 23.25 -10.49
N ASN A 87 4.39 22.63 -10.39
CA ASN A 87 5.67 23.31 -10.63
C ASN A 87 6.02 23.39 -12.11
N ALA A 88 5.38 22.57 -12.96
CA ALA A 88 5.61 22.48 -14.39
C ALA A 88 5.25 23.75 -15.20
N GLY A 89 6.03 24.81 -15.04
CA GLY A 89 6.03 25.99 -15.91
C GLY A 89 6.50 25.67 -17.34
N GLU A 90 6.45 26.66 -18.24
CA GLU A 90 6.85 26.50 -19.65
C GLU A 90 8.32 26.07 -19.81
N SER A 91 9.17 26.35 -18.81
CA SER A 91 10.62 26.08 -18.80
C SER A 91 11.04 24.91 -17.89
N GLU A 92 10.12 24.08 -17.39
CA GLU A 92 10.51 22.89 -16.64
C GLU A 92 10.88 21.72 -17.55
N SER A 93 11.88 20.94 -17.12
CA SER A 93 12.41 19.83 -17.90
C SER A 93 11.32 18.81 -18.24
N ARG A 94 11.33 18.36 -19.51
CA ARG A 94 10.49 17.27 -20.05
C ARG A 94 10.45 16.01 -19.16
N LEU A 95 11.45 15.85 -18.28
CA LEU A 95 11.58 14.78 -17.30
C LEU A 95 10.51 14.84 -16.20
N VAL A 96 10.23 16.01 -15.62
CA VAL A 96 9.27 16.15 -14.50
C VAL A 96 7.85 15.83 -14.98
N LYS A 97 7.48 16.33 -16.16
CA LYS A 97 6.19 16.02 -16.81
C LYS A 97 6.07 14.52 -17.11
N ASN A 98 7.09 13.93 -17.74
CA ASN A 98 7.10 12.48 -18.00
C ASN A 98 6.97 11.63 -16.73
N ILE A 99 7.54 12.06 -15.61
CA ILE A 99 7.41 11.34 -14.33
C ILE A 99 5.96 11.41 -13.82
N ALA A 100 5.40 12.63 -13.74
CA ALA A 100 4.04 12.85 -13.24
C ALA A 100 2.98 12.08 -14.03
N GLU A 101 3.14 12.03 -15.35
CA GLU A 101 2.24 11.31 -16.26
C GLU A 101 2.22 9.79 -15.99
N HIS A 102 3.35 9.21 -15.58
CA HIS A 102 3.52 7.76 -15.46
C HIS A 102 3.39 7.20 -14.03
N ILE A 103 3.55 8.02 -12.98
CA ILE A 103 3.52 7.55 -11.58
C ILE A 103 2.23 6.81 -11.20
N LEU A 104 1.05 7.29 -11.65
CA LEU A 104 -0.24 6.67 -11.31
C LEU A 104 -0.84 5.84 -12.46
N SER A 105 -0.33 6.00 -13.70
CA SER A 105 -0.91 5.36 -14.87
C SER A 105 -0.20 4.05 -15.24
N ASN A 106 1.12 4.10 -15.40
CA ASN A 106 1.97 2.96 -15.71
C ASN A 106 3.40 3.25 -15.23
N PRO A 107 3.75 2.88 -13.98
CA PRO A 107 5.06 3.15 -13.42
C PRO A 107 6.20 2.51 -14.24
N PHE A 108 5.94 1.42 -14.96
CA PHE A 108 6.93 0.73 -15.77
C PHE A 108 7.28 1.46 -17.08
N ALA A 109 6.48 2.44 -17.51
CA ALA A 109 6.77 3.23 -18.71
C ALA A 109 7.95 4.21 -18.50
N ASN A 110 8.34 4.48 -17.24
CA ASN A 110 9.42 5.41 -16.92
C ASN A 110 10.20 4.94 -15.69
N VAL A 111 11.52 4.83 -15.82
CA VAL A 111 12.40 4.35 -14.72
C VAL A 111 12.27 5.20 -13.46
N PHE A 112 12.16 6.53 -13.59
CA PHE A 112 12.00 7.41 -12.44
C PHE A 112 10.63 7.26 -11.79
N ALA A 113 9.55 7.10 -12.58
CA ALA A 113 8.22 6.80 -12.03
C ALA A 113 8.21 5.47 -11.27
N PHE A 114 8.82 4.42 -11.84
CA PHE A 114 9.01 3.14 -11.18
C PHE A 114 9.76 3.28 -9.85
N LEU A 115 10.88 4.01 -9.83
CA LEU A 115 11.66 4.24 -8.61
C LEU A 115 10.89 5.02 -7.57
N THR A 116 10.10 6.03 -7.97
CA THR A 116 9.23 6.77 -7.05
C THR A 116 8.21 5.86 -6.40
N VAL A 117 7.52 5.00 -7.17
CA VAL A 117 6.56 4.04 -6.64
C VAL A 117 7.24 3.02 -5.73
N LEU A 118 8.43 2.53 -6.10
CA LEU A 118 9.22 1.61 -5.28
C LEU A 118 9.58 2.22 -3.92
N ILE A 119 10.03 3.48 -3.90
CA ILE A 119 10.34 4.21 -2.67
C ILE A 119 9.09 4.30 -1.78
N VAL A 120 7.94 4.65 -2.35
CA VAL A 120 6.69 4.76 -1.59
C VAL A 120 6.24 3.41 -1.01
N ILE A 121 6.32 2.33 -1.78
CA ILE A 121 6.05 0.97 -1.27
C ILE A 121 7.01 0.65 -0.12
N GLY A 122 8.28 1.01 -0.25
CA GLY A 122 9.27 0.88 0.84
C GLY A 122 8.87 1.65 2.09
N VAL A 123 8.40 2.90 1.94
CA VAL A 123 7.89 3.71 3.06
C VAL A 123 6.68 3.05 3.72
N SER A 124 5.70 2.59 2.94
CA SER A 124 4.55 1.84 3.48
C SER A 124 5.00 0.58 4.22
N GLY A 125 5.93 -0.20 3.67
CA GLY A 125 6.50 -1.37 4.34
C GLY A 125 7.18 -1.02 5.67
N VAL A 126 7.94 0.07 5.74
CA VAL A 126 8.56 0.56 6.99
C VAL A 126 7.49 0.94 8.02
N LEU A 127 6.42 1.60 7.60
CA LEU A 127 5.29 1.94 8.49
C LEU A 127 4.59 0.70 9.03
N ILE A 128 4.29 -0.28 8.16
CA ILE A 128 3.69 -1.57 8.55
C ILE A 128 4.58 -2.26 9.58
N TYR A 129 5.88 -2.41 9.27
CA TYR A 129 6.83 -3.02 10.19
C TYR A 129 6.84 -2.32 11.56
N TYR A 130 6.93 -0.99 11.55
CA TYR A 130 7.01 -0.19 12.76
C TYR A 130 5.72 -0.34 13.58
N TRP A 131 4.54 -0.23 12.97
CA TRP A 131 3.29 -0.30 13.69
C TRP A 131 2.97 -1.69 14.20
N ASP A 132 3.21 -2.71 13.38
CA ASP A 132 2.98 -4.09 13.78
C ASP A 132 3.88 -4.50 14.93
N TYR A 133 5.18 -4.18 14.84
CA TYR A 133 6.13 -4.51 15.89
C TYR A 133 5.85 -3.78 17.20
N ASN A 134 5.54 -2.48 17.16
CA ASN A 134 5.43 -1.64 18.36
C ASN A 134 4.01 -1.64 18.98
N PHE A 135 2.96 -1.80 18.16
CA PHE A 135 1.56 -1.67 18.62
C PHE A 135 0.75 -2.95 18.45
N ALA A 136 0.77 -3.58 17.26
CA ALA A 136 -0.04 -4.79 17.04
C ALA A 136 0.44 -5.96 17.90
N PHE A 137 1.76 -6.16 17.97
CA PHE A 137 2.37 -7.34 18.63
C PHE A 137 2.74 -7.13 20.09
N LYS A 138 2.47 -5.96 20.66
CA LYS A 138 2.82 -5.64 22.06
C LYS A 138 2.22 -6.63 23.07
N GLY A 139 1.09 -7.25 22.75
CA GLY A 139 0.43 -8.25 23.58
C GLY A 139 0.73 -9.70 23.24
N LEU A 140 1.61 -10.00 22.28
CA LEU A 140 1.98 -11.38 21.96
C LEU A 140 3.05 -11.89 22.92
N ASP A 141 2.83 -13.08 23.46
CA ASP A 141 3.84 -13.80 24.24
C ASP A 141 4.75 -14.59 23.30
N ILE A 142 5.62 -13.86 22.59
CA ILE A 142 6.60 -14.44 21.67
C ILE A 142 7.97 -13.79 21.89
N GLU A 143 9.03 -14.56 21.68
CA GLU A 143 10.39 -14.07 21.76
C GLU A 143 10.60 -12.86 20.83
N THR A 144 11.33 -11.85 21.30
CA THR A 144 11.63 -10.62 20.55
C THR A 144 12.18 -10.89 19.15
N LYS A 145 13.05 -11.91 18.97
CA LYS A 145 13.57 -12.29 17.65
C LYS A 145 12.47 -12.77 16.70
N LYS A 146 11.55 -13.61 17.19
CA LYS A 146 10.38 -14.08 16.43
C LYS A 146 9.43 -12.92 16.11
N ARG A 147 9.21 -12.00 17.05
CA ARG A 147 8.39 -10.79 16.84
C ARG A 147 8.94 -9.91 15.73
N LYS A 148 10.24 -9.66 15.70
CA LYS A 148 10.91 -8.90 14.62
C LYS A 148 10.74 -9.59 13.27
N LYS A 149 10.98 -10.90 13.20
CA LYS A 149 10.79 -11.68 11.97
C LYS A 149 9.34 -11.65 11.49
N LEU A 150 8.38 -11.81 12.41
CA LEU A 150 6.96 -11.74 12.09
C LEU A 150 6.60 -10.38 11.47
N ALA A 151 7.01 -9.28 12.10
CA ALA A 151 6.77 -7.93 11.59
C ALA A 151 7.40 -7.71 10.23
N LEU A 152 8.63 -8.19 10.03
CA LEU A 152 9.35 -8.04 8.75
C LEU A 152 8.66 -8.81 7.62
N VAL A 153 8.27 -10.06 7.86
CA VAL A 153 7.59 -10.89 6.84
C VAL A 153 6.24 -10.30 6.46
N ILE A 154 5.47 -9.83 7.44
CA ILE A 154 4.19 -9.15 7.18
C ILE A 154 4.44 -7.88 6.37
N ALA A 155 5.31 -7.00 6.83
CA ALA A 155 5.64 -5.77 6.14
C ALA A 155 6.07 -5.98 4.68
N ILE A 156 6.90 -7.00 4.40
CA ILE A 156 7.28 -7.34 3.04
C ILE A 156 6.05 -7.83 2.28
N ILE A 157 5.36 -8.88 2.72
CA ILE A 157 4.32 -9.52 1.92
C ILE A 157 3.10 -8.62 1.71
N THR A 158 2.75 -7.79 2.70
CA THR A 158 1.53 -6.97 2.70
C THR A 158 1.81 -5.52 2.32
N SER A 159 3.04 -5.18 1.93
CA SER A 159 3.30 -3.89 1.30
C SER A 159 2.42 -3.73 0.05
N PRO A 160 2.01 -2.51 -0.31
CA PRO A 160 1.03 -2.29 -1.37
C PRO A 160 1.69 -2.43 -2.75
N TYR A 161 2.07 -3.63 -3.15
CA TYR A 161 2.65 -3.87 -4.48
C TYR A 161 1.65 -3.63 -5.62
N MET A 162 0.35 -3.58 -5.30
CA MET A 162 -0.69 -3.15 -6.24
C MET A 162 -0.44 -1.74 -6.78
N LEU A 163 0.34 -0.91 -6.10
CA LEU A 163 0.76 0.39 -6.60
C LEU A 163 1.59 0.28 -7.90
N PHE A 164 2.19 -0.87 -8.22
CA PHE A 164 2.81 -1.07 -9.53
C PHE A 164 1.82 -1.39 -10.66
N ILE A 165 0.58 -1.78 -10.34
CA ILE A 165 -0.37 -2.25 -11.35
C ILE A 165 -0.83 -1.04 -12.18
N PRO A 166 -0.64 -1.07 -13.52
CA PRO A 166 -1.09 0.00 -14.38
C PRO A 166 -2.60 0.19 -14.32
N SER A 167 -3.05 1.44 -14.36
CA SER A 167 -4.47 1.77 -14.20
C SER A 167 -5.36 1.15 -15.28
N PHE A 168 -4.84 0.94 -16.50
CA PHE A 168 -5.58 0.35 -17.63
C PHE A 168 -6.16 -1.05 -17.34
N TRP A 169 -5.53 -1.85 -16.45
CA TRP A 169 -6.02 -3.18 -16.07
C TRP A 169 -7.31 -3.14 -15.25
N PHE A 170 -7.57 -2.03 -14.53
CA PHE A 170 -8.79 -1.90 -13.74
C PHE A 170 -9.99 -1.54 -14.62
N TYR A 171 -9.77 -0.90 -15.77
CA TYR A 171 -10.86 -0.52 -16.68
C TYR A 171 -11.51 -1.72 -17.35
N THR A 172 -10.72 -2.70 -17.80
CA THR A 172 -11.25 -3.90 -18.48
C THR A 172 -12.07 -4.79 -17.57
N VAL A 173 -11.89 -4.68 -16.24
CA VAL A 173 -12.59 -5.50 -15.25
C VAL A 173 -13.84 -4.80 -14.70
N LEU A 174 -13.91 -3.46 -14.78
CA LEU A 174 -14.99 -2.65 -14.18
C LEU A 174 -15.94 -2.00 -15.20
N SER A 175 -15.67 -2.14 -16.51
CA SER A 175 -16.58 -1.76 -17.60
C SER A 175 -17.54 -2.88 -17.97
#